data_AF-A0A496BWK7-F1
#
_entry.id   AF-A0A496BWK7-F1
#
_cell.length_a   1.000
_cell.length_b   1.000
_cell.length_c   1.000
_cell.angle_alpha   90.00
_cell.angle_beta   90.00
_cell.angle_gamma   90.00
#
_symmetry.space_group_name_H-M   'P 1'
#
loop_
_entity.id
_entity.type
_entity.pdbx_description
1 polymer ?
#
loop_
_entity_poly.entity_id
_entity_poly.type
_entity_poly.pdbx_seq_one_letter_code
_entity_poly.pdbx_strand_id
1 'polypeptide(L)'
;MEEIKRLISENKLEEAIRLLDAYLTEQPRSDEAWFLLGKAHYKLGNVRLALNSYLQAIEINPESPAQAAYDMAIKVLDFYNKDMYNH
;
A
#
# COMPACT_ATOMS: atom_id res chain seq x y z
N MET A 1 11.30 8.05 -7.33
CA MET A 1 10.04 8.18 -6.59
C MET A 1 9.00 9.06 -7.30
N GLU A 2 9.38 10.20 -7.88
CA GLU A 2 8.42 11.08 -8.59
C GLU A 2 7.70 10.38 -9.75
N GLU A 3 8.42 9.60 -10.57
CA GLU A 3 7.82 8.85 -11.67
C GLU A 3 6.78 7.83 -11.19
N ILE A 4 7.09 7.08 -10.14
CA ILE A 4 6.17 6.11 -9.54
C ILE A 4 4.91 6.82 -9.01
N LYS A 5 5.07 7.97 -8.35
CA LYS A 5 3.94 8.78 -7.87
C LYS A 5 3.06 9.27 -9.03
N ARG A 6 3.67 9.63 -10.16
CA ARG A 6 2.97 9.99 -11.40
C ARG A 6 2.18 8.80 -11.95
N LEU A 7 2.80 7.63 -12.10
CA LEU A 7 2.13 6.40 -12.58
C LEU A 7 0.93 6.02 -11.71
N ILE A 8 1.06 6.11 -10.38
CA ILE A 8 -0.05 5.87 -9.44
C ILE A 8 -1.19 6.88 -9.66
N SER A 9 -0.88 8.13 -9.99
CA SER A 9 -1.86 9.18 -10.25
C SER A 9 -2.53 9.01 -11.61
N GLU A 10 -1.80 8.51 -12.60
CA GLU A 10 -2.30 8.15 -13.94
C GLU A 10 -3.03 6.79 -13.97
N ASN A 11 -3.24 6.15 -12.81
CA ASN A 11 -3.84 4.82 -12.67
C ASN A 11 -3.09 3.69 -13.41
N LYS A 12 -1.81 3.90 -13.74
CA LYS A 12 -0.89 2.89 -14.29
C LYS A 12 -0.27 2.06 -13.16
N LEU A 13 -1.13 1.37 -12.41
CA LEU A 13 -0.77 0.76 -11.13
C LEU A 13 0.20 -0.41 -11.30
N GLU A 14 0.03 -1.23 -12.32
CA GLU A 14 0.88 -2.41 -12.57
C GLU A 14 2.32 -2.00 -12.90
N GLU A 15 2.48 -0.93 -13.68
CA GLU A 15 3.80 -0.39 -13.99
C GLU A 15 4.47 0.22 -12.75
N ALA A 16 3.70 0.97 -11.95
CA ALA A 16 4.18 1.49 -10.67
C ALA A 16 4.65 0.38 -9.73
N ILE A 17 3.88 -0.71 -9.61
CA ILE A 17 4.21 -1.88 -8.79
C ILE A 17 5.52 -2.52 -9.27
N ARG A 18 5.69 -2.75 -10.58
CA ARG A 18 6.94 -3.32 -11.12
C ARG A 18 8.17 -2.47 -10.80
N LEU A 19 8.05 -1.14 -10.93
CA LEU A 19 9.15 -0.23 -10.60
C LEU A 19 9.44 -0.22 -9.09
N LEU A 20 8.41 -0.34 -8.26
CA LEU A 20 8.56 -0.43 -6.81
C LEU A 20 9.20 -1.75 -6.37
N ASP A 21 8.81 -2.89 -6.96
CA ASP A 21 9.40 -4.19 -6.66
C ASP A 21 10.90 -4.21 -7.03
N ALA A 22 11.25 -3.67 -8.20
CA ALA A 22 12.65 -3.52 -8.60
C ALA A 22 13.42 -2.61 -7.64
N TYR A 23 12.81 -1.49 -7.23
CA TYR A 23 13.43 -0.56 -6.28
C TYR A 23 13.64 -1.20 -4.90
N LEU A 24 12.65 -1.95 -4.40
CA LEU A 24 12.69 -2.63 -3.11
C LEU A 24 13.65 -3.82 -3.10
N THR A 25 13.94 -4.40 -4.25
CA THR A 25 14.99 -5.43 -4.38
C THR A 25 16.37 -4.84 -4.06
N GLU A 26 16.65 -3.62 -4.52
CA GLU A 26 17.90 -2.92 -4.24
C GLU A 26 17.90 -2.23 -2.87
N GLN A 27 16.75 -1.70 -2.45
CA GLN A 27 16.58 -0.91 -1.24
C GLN A 27 15.40 -1.42 -0.40
N PRO A 28 15.54 -2.59 0.26
CA PRO A 28 14.45 -3.23 0.99
C PRO A 28 14.00 -2.46 2.24
N ARG A 29 14.80 -1.47 2.70
CA ARG A 29 14.52 -0.67 3.90
C ARG A 29 13.98 0.73 3.58
N SER A 30 13.36 0.91 2.42
CA SER A 30 12.69 2.18 2.08
C SER A 30 11.22 2.15 2.50
N ASP A 31 10.89 2.84 3.59
CA ASP A 31 9.51 2.98 4.06
C ASP A 31 8.62 3.71 3.02
N GLU A 32 9.16 4.72 2.33
CA GLU A 32 8.44 5.42 1.27
C GLU A 32 8.06 4.49 0.11
N ALA A 33 8.96 3.59 -0.30
CA ALA A 33 8.69 2.63 -1.37
C ALA A 33 7.63 1.60 -0.95
N TRP A 34 7.74 1.03 0.25
CA TRP A 34 6.73 0.15 0.80
C TRP A 34 5.36 0.83 0.94
N PHE A 35 5.33 2.09 1.35
CA PHE A 35 4.10 2.89 1.41
C PHE A 35 3.48 3.09 0.01
N LEU A 36 4.28 3.47 -0.99
CA LEU A 36 3.77 3.64 -2.36
C LEU A 36 3.30 2.32 -2.98
N LEU A 37 3.96 1.20 -2.64
CA LEU A 37 3.54 -0.14 -3.08
C LEU A 37 2.19 -0.50 -2.48
N GLY A 38 2.02 -0.25 -1.18
CA GLY A 38 0.74 -0.43 -0.51
C GLY A 38 -0.36 0.42 -1.15
N LYS A 39 -0.07 1.68 -1.47
CA LYS A 39 -1.00 2.60 -2.13
C LYS A 39 -1.39 2.13 -3.53
N ALA A 40 -0.44 1.62 -4.30
CA ALA A 40 -0.69 1.09 -5.64
C ALA A 40 -1.57 -0.18 -5.57
N HIS A 41 -1.24 -1.12 -4.68
CA HIS A 41 -2.06 -2.33 -4.47
C HIS A 41 -3.47 -2.00 -3.96
N TYR A 42 -3.61 -1.03 -3.06
CA TYR A 42 -4.91 -0.62 -2.54
C TYR A 42 -5.80 -0.08 -3.68
N LYS A 43 -5.25 0.79 -4.54
CA LYS A 43 -5.96 1.31 -5.71
C LYS A 43 -6.32 0.21 -6.73
N LEU A 44 -5.52 -0.84 -6.82
CA LEU A 44 -5.77 -1.98 -7.71
C LEU A 44 -6.84 -2.93 -7.15
N GLY A 45 -7.30 -2.73 -5.90
CA GLY A 45 -8.24 -3.61 -5.21
C GLY A 45 -7.57 -4.77 -4.46
N ASN A 46 -6.25 -4.85 -4.48
CA ASN A 46 -5.47 -5.88 -3.80
C ASN A 46 -5.23 -5.51 -2.33
N VAL A 47 -6.31 -5.35 -1.56
CA VAL A 47 -6.28 -4.82 -0.18
C VAL A 47 -5.35 -5.63 0.73
N ARG A 48 -5.32 -6.97 0.60
CA ARG A 48 -4.39 -7.83 1.36
C ARG A 48 -2.93 -7.50 1.11
N LEU A 49 -2.53 -7.32 -0.15
CA LEU A 49 -1.16 -6.95 -0.49
C LEU A 49 -0.85 -5.53 -0.01
N ALA A 50 -1.83 -4.62 -0.11
CA ALA A 50 -1.68 -3.27 0.40
C ALA A 50 -1.36 -3.23 1.89
N LEU A 51 -2.12 -3.98 2.70
CA LEU A 51 -1.91 -4.09 4.14
C LEU A 51 -0.51 -4.64 4.47
N ASN A 52 -0.06 -5.69 3.77
CA ASN A 52 1.29 -6.22 3.97
C ASN A 52 2.37 -5.18 3.66
N SER A 53 2.25 -4.45 2.55
CA SER A 53 3.21 -3.40 2.20
C SER A 53 3.20 -2.25 3.20
N TYR A 54 2.03 -1.84 3.71
CA TYR A 54 1.96 -0.82 4.75
C TYR A 54 2.60 -1.30 6.06
N LEU A 55 2.41 -2.56 6.45
CA LEU A 55 3.08 -3.13 7.62
C LEU A 55 4.60 -3.07 7.49
N GLN A 56 5.15 -3.45 6.33
CA GLN A 56 6.60 -3.33 6.09
C GLN A 56 7.09 -1.88 6.22
N ALA A 57 6.35 -0.90 5.70
CA ALA A 57 6.68 0.51 5.86
C ALA A 57 6.67 0.95 7.34
N ILE A 58 5.68 0.51 8.12
CA ILE A 58 5.54 0.82 9.56
C ILE A 58 6.68 0.17 10.37
N GLU A 59 7.06 -1.06 10.05
CA GLU A 59 8.18 -1.76 10.70
C GLU A 59 9.52 -1.04 10.48
N ILE A 60 9.71 -0.44 9.30
CA ILE A 60 10.91 0.34 8.98
C ILE A 60 10.86 1.72 9.62
N ASN A 61 9.71 2.40 9.52
CA ASN A 61 9.50 3.74 10.04
C ASN A 61 8.09 3.85 10.66
N PRO A 62 7.97 3.77 11.99
CA PRO A 62 6.69 3.89 12.68
C PRO A 62 5.99 5.24 12.48
N GLU A 63 6.72 6.30 12.12
CA GLU A 63 6.17 7.63 11.83
C GLU A 63 5.74 7.79 10.36
N SER A 64 5.87 6.73 9.55
CA SER A 64 5.46 6.72 8.16
C SER A 64 3.96 6.96 8.00
N PRO A 65 3.50 7.65 6.93
CA PRO A 65 2.07 7.76 6.60
C PRO A 65 1.39 6.41 6.37
N ALA A 66 2.16 5.32 6.24
CA ALA A 66 1.67 3.95 6.15
C ALA A 66 0.79 3.54 7.33
N GLN A 67 1.04 4.03 8.55
CA GLN A 67 0.20 3.71 9.71
C GLN A 67 -1.25 4.13 9.50
N ALA A 68 -1.47 5.41 9.13
CA ALA A 68 -2.80 5.92 8.85
C ALA A 68 -3.48 5.20 7.66
N ALA A 69 -2.70 4.84 6.63
CA ALA A 69 -3.22 4.10 5.47
C ALA A 69 -3.62 2.66 5.84
N TYR A 70 -2.85 2.00 6.69
CA TYR A 70 -3.14 0.67 7.23
C TYR A 70 -4.44 0.70 8.05
N ASP A 71 -4.57 1.63 8.99
CA ASP A 71 -5.75 1.75 9.85
C ASP A 71 -7.01 2.03 9.02
N MET A 72 -6.90 2.86 7.98
CA MET A 72 -8.01 3.11 7.05
C MET A 72 -8.39 1.85 6.27
N ALA A 73 -7.41 1.12 5.73
CA ALA A 73 -7.67 -0.10 4.97
C ALA A 73 -8.32 -1.20 5.82
N ILE A 74 -7.89 -1.37 7.07
CA ILE A 74 -8.52 -2.29 8.02
C ILE A 74 -9.95 -1.84 8.34
N LYS A 75 -10.17 -0.56 8.67
CA LYS A 75 -11.51 -0.05 8.97
C LYS A 75 -12.50 -0.26 7.83
N VAL A 76 -12.05 -0.05 6.59
CA VAL A 76 -12.85 -0.31 5.40
C VAL A 76 -13.18 -1.81 5.28
N LEU A 77 -12.19 -2.68 5.45
CA LEU A 77 -12.39 -4.13 5.42
C LEU A 77 -13.35 -4.61 6.52
N ASP A 78 -13.22 -4.07 7.73
CA ASP A 78 -14.10 -4.37 8.87
C ASP A 78 -15.55 -3.95 8.61
N PHE A 79 -15.76 -2.79 7.99
CA PHE A 79 -17.08 -2.33 7.59
C PHE A 79 -17.72 -3.30 6.58
N TYR A 80 -16.99 -3.65 5.52
CA TYR A 80 -17.46 -4.62 4.52
C TYR A 80 -17.75 -6.01 5.13
N ASN A 81 -16.93 -6.46 6.08
CA ASN A 81 -17.13 -7.75 6.73
C ASN A 81 -18.33 -7.74 7.68
N LYS A 82 -18.56 -6.65 8.44
CA LYS A 82 -19.72 -6.55 9.36
C LYS A 82 -21.05 -6.52 8.62
N ASP A 83 -21.10 -5.92 7.43
CA ASP A 83 -22.31 -5.91 6.60
C ASP A 83 -22.69 -7.32 6.09
N MET A 84 -21.78 -8.30 6.11
CA MET A 84 -22.10 -9.69 5.73
C MET A 84 -22.70 -10.54 6.87
N TYR A 85 -22.60 -10.11 8.14
CA TYR A 85 -23.04 -10.89 9.31
C TYR A 85 -24.30 -10.35 9.99
N ASN A 86 -24.88 -9.25 9.50
CA ASN A 86 -26.15 -8.74 10.00
C ASN A 86 -27.31 -9.26 9.12
N HIS A 87 -27.77 -10.49 9.39
CA HIS A 87 -29.07 -11.01 8.97
C HIS A 87 -29.77 -11.71 10.13
#